data_AF-X1U777-F1
#
_entry.id   AF-X1U777-F1
#
_cell.length_a   1.000
_cell.length_b   1.000
_cell.length_c   1.000
_cell.angle_alpha   90.00
_cell.angle_beta   90.00
_cell.angle_gamma   90.00
#
_symmetry.space_group_name_H-M   'P 1'
#
loop_
_entity.id
_entity.type
_entity.pdbx_description
1 polymer ?
#
loop_
_entity_poly.entity_id
_entity_poly.type
_entity_poly.pdbx_seq_one_letter_code
_entity_poly.pdbx_strand_id
1 'polypeptide(L)'
;MPKSIFIDPKEIRKPQVLKINDIPINQYKPDIKKEIKKYGEEKLLKIYYDMLIIREFESMLNSIKTQGSYEGIEYNYLGPAHLSIGQESSAVGQCVHLSIEDFIFGSHRSHGEVFAKCFSVIDELEEKELLKLMKSYMNGACLKVVEKEHKGNIKSLAQDFLLYGVQGRIQA
;
A
#
# COMPACT_ATOMS: atom_id res chain seq x y z
N MET A 1 -5.25 20.08 -18.06
CA MET A 1 -4.91 19.71 -19.46
C MET A 1 -3.64 18.88 -19.44
N PRO A 2 -3.61 17.67 -20.03
CA PRO A 2 -2.37 16.92 -20.17
C PRO A 2 -1.39 17.76 -20.99
N LYS A 3 -0.15 17.92 -20.52
CA LYS A 3 0.90 18.57 -21.30
C LYS A 3 1.13 17.69 -22.54
N SER A 4 0.67 18.14 -23.69
CA SER A 4 1.02 17.48 -24.96
C SER A 4 2.48 17.82 -25.25
N ILE A 5 3.35 16.82 -25.14
CA ILE A 5 4.76 16.94 -25.49
C ILE A 5 4.87 16.46 -26.94
N PHE A 6 5.01 17.40 -27.88
CA PHE A 6 5.26 17.07 -29.28
C PHE A 6 6.69 16.52 -29.40
N ILE A 7 6.82 15.27 -29.81
CA ILE A 7 8.11 14.58 -30.00
C ILE A 7 8.38 14.51 -31.51
N ASP A 8 9.29 15.35 -32.02
CA ASP A 8 9.75 15.26 -33.42
C ASP A 8 10.88 14.21 -33.53
N PRO A 9 10.66 13.08 -34.24
CA PRO A 9 11.69 12.05 -34.42
C PRO A 9 12.97 12.56 -35.08
N LYS A 10 12.89 13.59 -35.92
CA LYS A 10 14.06 14.18 -36.59
C LYS A 10 14.94 14.95 -35.61
N GLU A 11 14.35 15.50 -34.55
CA GLU A 11 15.07 16.24 -33.50
C GLU A 11 15.58 15.30 -32.41
N ILE A 12 14.72 14.43 -31.87
CA ILE A 12 15.09 13.56 -30.74
C ILE A 12 16.12 12.46 -31.11
N ARG A 13 16.25 12.14 -32.40
CA ARG A 13 17.21 11.14 -32.90
C ARG A 13 18.47 11.74 -33.52
N LYS A 14 18.69 13.06 -33.42
CA LYS A 14 19.95 13.67 -33.88
C LYS A 14 21.13 13.07 -33.12
N PRO A 15 22.28 12.82 -33.79
CA PRO A 15 23.50 12.48 -33.10
C PRO A 15 23.85 13.56 -32.07
N GLN A 16 23.92 13.18 -30.79
CA GLN A 16 24.25 14.09 -29.71
C GLN A 16 24.92 13.33 -28.56
N VAL A 17 25.67 14.07 -27.73
CA VAL A 17 26.26 13.55 -26.50
C VAL A 17 25.45 14.09 -25.33
N LEU A 18 24.75 13.20 -24.63
CA LEU A 18 24.05 13.55 -23.39
C LEU A 18 25.09 13.82 -22.29
N LYS A 19 25.34 15.11 -22.01
CA LYS A 19 26.14 15.54 -20.85
C LYS A 19 25.19 15.76 -19.68
N ILE A 20 25.19 14.83 -18.73
CA ILE A 20 24.47 14.97 -17.45
C ILE A 20 25.47 15.22 -16.32
N ASN A 21 25.02 15.96 -15.31
CA ASN A 21 25.74 16.03 -14.04
C ASN A 21 25.76 14.65 -13.37
N ASP A 22 26.64 14.48 -12.39
CA ASP A 22 26.67 13.28 -11.57
C ASP A 22 25.28 13.00 -10.99
N ILE A 23 24.78 11.78 -11.19
CA ILE A 23 23.54 11.32 -10.58
C ILE A 23 23.88 10.83 -9.18
N PRO A 24 23.41 11.49 -8.11
CA PRO A 24 23.67 11.01 -6.76
C PRO A 24 22.95 9.69 -6.53
N ILE A 25 23.70 8.63 -6.23
CA ILE A 25 23.16 7.31 -5.89
C ILE A 25 23.27 7.11 -4.38
N ASN A 26 22.16 6.76 -3.73
CA ASN A 26 22.10 6.40 -2.31
C ASN A 26 22.71 7.45 -1.35
N GLN A 27 22.60 8.74 -1.70
CA GLN A 27 23.19 9.84 -0.92
C GLN A 27 22.29 10.34 0.22
N TYR A 28 21.10 9.76 0.40
CA TYR A 28 20.20 10.13 1.49
C TYR A 28 20.85 9.79 2.83
N LYS A 29 20.96 10.79 3.71
CA LYS A 29 21.44 10.63 5.08
C LYS A 29 20.26 10.83 6.04
N PRO A 30 19.87 9.81 6.81
CA PRO A 30 18.74 9.93 7.72
C PRO A 30 19.06 10.88 8.88
N ASP A 31 18.06 11.67 9.30
CA ASP A 31 18.12 12.51 10.49
C ASP A 31 16.87 12.27 11.33
N ILE A 32 16.94 11.26 12.21
CA ILE A 32 15.79 10.81 12.98
C ILE A 32 15.20 11.92 13.87
N LYS A 33 16.01 12.86 14.35
CA LYS A 33 15.53 13.97 15.18
C LYS A 33 14.65 14.92 14.37
N LYS A 34 15.01 15.17 13.11
CA LYS A 34 14.17 15.97 12.20
C LYS A 34 12.90 15.23 11.82
N GLU A 35 12.97 13.94 11.54
CA GLU A 35 11.80 13.15 11.18
C GLU A 35 10.80 13.05 12.34
N ILE A 36 11.27 12.79 13.57
CA ILE A 36 10.42 12.80 14.78
C ILE A 36 9.77 14.18 14.96
N LYS A 37 10.52 15.26 14.76
CA LYS A 37 9.96 16.63 14.86
C LYS A 37 8.89 16.89 13.79
N LYS A 38 9.02 16.32 12.59
CA LYS A 38 8.13 16.55 11.46
C LYS A 38 6.85 15.69 11.54
N TYR A 39 7.01 14.40 11.82
CA TYR A 39 5.90 13.43 11.74
C TYR A 39 5.40 12.98 13.12
N GLY A 40 6.23 13.07 14.16
CA GLY A 40 5.96 12.47 15.47
C GLY A 40 6.36 10.99 15.51
N GLU A 41 6.72 10.52 16.71
CA GLU A 41 7.18 9.14 16.93
C GLU A 41 6.08 8.11 16.59
N GLU A 42 4.85 8.35 17.05
CA GLU A 42 3.72 7.46 16.81
C GLU A 42 3.44 7.29 15.30
N LYS A 43 3.49 8.39 14.53
CA LYS A 43 3.29 8.32 13.08
C LYS A 43 4.41 7.59 12.37
N LEU A 44 5.67 7.75 12.80
CA LEU A 44 6.79 7.01 12.23
C LEU A 44 6.70 5.51 12.53
N LEU A 45 6.31 5.14 13.76
CA LEU A 45 6.05 3.75 14.11
C LEU A 45 4.91 3.16 13.29
N LYS A 46 3.84 3.94 13.06
CA LYS A 46 2.72 3.55 12.20
C LYS A 46 3.15 3.35 10.74
N ILE A 47 3.95 4.25 10.18
CA ILE A 47 4.54 4.10 8.84
C ILE A 47 5.35 2.80 8.73
N TYR A 48 6.16 2.51 9.75
CA TYR A 48 6.91 1.25 9.80
C TYR A 48 6.00 0.03 9.89
N TYR A 49 4.98 0.08 10.75
CA TYR A 49 3.98 -0.98 10.89
C TYR A 49 3.26 -1.27 9.57
N ASP A 50 2.85 -0.24 8.83
CA ASP A 50 2.18 -0.43 7.53
C ASP A 50 3.08 -1.13 6.51
N MET A 51 4.37 -0.79 6.48
CA MET A 51 5.35 -1.50 5.65
C MET A 51 5.48 -2.97 6.06
N LEU A 52 5.47 -3.27 7.36
CA LEU A 52 5.53 -4.66 7.85
C LEU A 52 4.29 -5.46 7.44
N ILE A 53 3.09 -4.88 7.53
CA ILE A 53 1.87 -5.56 7.13
C ILE A 53 1.86 -5.86 5.63
N ILE A 54 2.30 -4.91 4.80
CA ILE A 54 2.45 -5.13 3.35
C ILE A 54 3.48 -6.24 3.07
N ARG A 55 4.64 -6.19 3.74
CA ARG A 55 5.68 -7.23 3.62
C ARG A 55 5.15 -8.61 3.99
N GLU A 56 4.39 -8.70 5.07
CA GLU A 56 3.84 -9.96 5.55
C GLU A 56 2.84 -10.53 4.55
N PHE A 57 1.94 -9.70 4.06
CA PHE A 57 0.99 -10.09 3.03
C PHE A 57 1.67 -10.58 1.73
N GLU A 58 2.68 -9.87 1.25
CA GLU A 58 3.42 -10.28 0.05
C GLU A 58 4.22 -11.56 0.29
N SER A 59 4.75 -11.75 1.50
CA SER A 59 5.47 -12.98 1.89
C SER A 59 4.52 -14.17 2.00
N MET A 60 3.32 -13.96 2.57
CA MET A 60 2.23 -14.94 2.59
C MET A 60 1.86 -15.37 1.17
N LEU A 61 1.62 -14.41 0.26
CA LEU A 61 1.33 -14.69 -1.14
C LEU A 61 2.44 -15.51 -1.81
N ASN A 62 3.69 -15.16 -1.55
CA ASN A 62 4.84 -15.90 -2.06
C ASN A 62 4.88 -17.34 -1.54
N SER A 63 4.63 -17.54 -0.25
CA SER A 63 4.56 -18.87 0.39
C SER A 63 3.48 -19.72 -0.27
N ILE A 64 2.27 -19.20 -0.39
CA ILE A 64 1.15 -19.87 -1.06
C ILE A 64 1.53 -20.24 -2.50
N LYS A 65 2.16 -19.32 -3.24
CA LYS A 65 2.53 -19.55 -4.64
C LYS A 65 3.60 -20.61 -4.85
N THR A 66 4.55 -20.69 -3.93
CA THR A 66 5.72 -21.55 -4.08
C THR A 66 5.58 -22.88 -3.35
N GLN A 67 4.75 -22.93 -2.31
CA GLN A 67 4.62 -24.06 -1.39
C GLN A 67 3.17 -24.58 -1.27
N GLY A 68 2.17 -23.87 -1.82
CA GLY A 68 0.76 -24.24 -1.71
C GLY A 68 0.16 -24.04 -0.33
N SER A 69 0.87 -23.37 0.58
CA SER A 69 0.42 -23.13 1.95
C SER A 69 1.06 -21.89 2.57
N TYR A 70 0.44 -21.40 3.63
CA TYR A 70 0.98 -20.39 4.54
C TYR A 70 0.56 -20.71 5.97
N GLU A 71 1.51 -20.71 6.91
CA GLU A 71 1.27 -21.08 8.31
C GLU A 71 0.50 -22.41 8.48
N GLY A 72 0.79 -23.39 7.61
CA GLY A 72 0.14 -24.70 7.61
C GLY A 72 -1.29 -24.72 7.03
N ILE A 73 -1.81 -23.58 6.58
CA ILE A 73 -3.10 -23.47 5.89
C ILE A 73 -2.85 -23.68 4.40
N GLU A 74 -3.37 -24.78 3.86
CA GLU A 74 -3.30 -25.07 2.43
C GLU A 74 -4.22 -24.14 1.64
N TYR A 75 -3.68 -23.56 0.57
CA TYR A 75 -4.44 -22.75 -0.37
C TYR A 75 -3.78 -22.78 -1.74
N ASN A 76 -4.58 -22.98 -2.79
CA ASN A 76 -4.08 -22.98 -4.16
C ASN A 76 -4.46 -21.66 -4.86
N TYR A 77 -3.52 -20.71 -4.89
CA TYR A 77 -3.71 -19.46 -5.60
C TYR A 77 -3.35 -19.61 -7.08
N LEU A 78 -4.33 -19.51 -7.98
CA LEU A 78 -4.12 -19.68 -9.43
C LEU A 78 -3.78 -18.38 -10.16
N GLY A 79 -4.05 -17.20 -9.59
CA GLY A 79 -3.79 -15.90 -10.23
C GLY A 79 -2.30 -15.54 -10.31
N PRO A 80 -1.83 -14.75 -11.28
CA PRO A 80 -0.43 -14.31 -11.33
C PRO A 80 -0.09 -13.43 -10.11
N ALA A 81 1.06 -13.66 -9.46
CA ALA A 81 1.51 -12.85 -8.32
C ALA A 81 2.77 -12.05 -8.69
N HIS A 82 2.61 -10.73 -8.86
CA HIS A 82 3.73 -9.81 -9.04
C HIS A 82 4.04 -9.12 -7.72
N LEU A 83 4.94 -9.73 -6.95
CA LEU A 83 5.25 -9.30 -5.59
C LEU A 83 5.95 -7.94 -5.57
N SER A 84 5.61 -7.08 -4.60
CA SER A 84 6.27 -5.78 -4.37
C SER A 84 7.26 -5.81 -3.18
N ILE A 85 7.73 -7.00 -2.79
CA ILE A 85 8.71 -7.21 -1.71
C ILE A 85 9.95 -6.31 -1.94
N GLY A 86 10.22 -5.43 -0.99
CA GLY A 86 11.32 -4.44 -1.05
C GLY A 86 10.90 -3.05 -1.52
N GLN A 87 9.63 -2.87 -1.90
CA GLN A 87 9.07 -1.61 -2.42
C GLN A 87 7.98 -1.02 -1.52
N GLU A 88 7.81 -1.55 -0.30
CA GLU A 88 6.76 -1.14 0.63
C GLU A 88 6.88 0.34 1.01
N SER A 89 8.12 0.81 1.18
CA SER A 89 8.42 2.21 1.49
C SER A 89 7.94 3.18 0.41
N SER A 90 7.93 2.76 -0.86
CA SER A 90 7.39 3.56 -1.95
C SER A 90 5.88 3.72 -1.81
N ALA A 91 5.17 2.62 -1.56
CA ALA A 91 3.71 2.61 -1.44
C ALA A 91 3.23 3.34 -0.17
N VAL A 92 3.86 3.10 0.98
CA VAL A 92 3.51 3.77 2.24
C VAL A 92 3.94 5.23 2.20
N GLY A 93 5.17 5.51 1.76
CA GLY A 93 5.71 6.87 1.71
C GLY A 93 4.91 7.82 0.82
N GLN A 94 4.38 7.35 -0.31
CA GLN A 94 3.46 8.15 -1.12
C GLN A 94 2.14 8.40 -0.38
N CYS A 95 1.51 7.36 0.18
CA CYS A 95 0.17 7.46 0.75
C CYS A 95 0.12 8.35 1.99
N VAL A 96 1.20 8.40 2.79
CA VAL A 96 1.33 9.28 3.96
C VAL A 96 1.09 10.77 3.66
N HIS A 97 1.20 11.17 2.39
CA HIS A 97 1.05 12.55 1.93
C HIS A 97 -0.22 12.77 1.07
N LEU A 98 -0.98 11.72 0.78
CA LEU A 98 -2.22 11.81 0.01
C LEU A 98 -3.40 12.06 0.94
N SER A 99 -4.37 12.84 0.47
CA SER A 99 -5.68 12.94 1.10
C SER A 99 -6.53 11.72 0.78
N ILE A 100 -7.65 11.53 1.49
CA ILE A 100 -8.60 10.44 1.25
C ILE A 100 -9.12 10.44 -0.20
N GLU A 101 -9.32 11.61 -0.79
CA GLU A 101 -9.91 11.85 -2.11
C GLU A 101 -8.92 11.66 -3.27
N ASP A 102 -7.62 11.59 -2.98
CA ASP A 102 -6.61 11.43 -4.03
C ASP A 102 -6.63 10.03 -4.64
N PHE A 103 -6.72 9.99 -5.97
CA PHE A 103 -6.70 8.75 -6.74
C PHE A 103 -5.27 8.26 -6.97
N ILE A 104 -5.08 6.94 -6.82
CA ILE A 104 -3.85 6.25 -7.18
C ILE A 104 -4.11 5.45 -8.46
N PHE A 105 -3.28 5.67 -9.47
CA PHE A 105 -3.26 4.89 -10.70
C PHE A 105 -2.06 3.95 -10.66
N GLY A 106 -2.28 2.77 -10.09
CA GLY A 106 -1.22 1.79 -9.84
C GLY A 106 -0.67 1.11 -11.10
N SER A 107 0.48 0.46 -10.92
CA SER A 107 1.11 -0.43 -11.89
C SER A 107 0.66 -1.91 -11.74
N HIS A 108 1.43 -2.85 -12.29
CA HIS A 108 1.26 -4.29 -12.09
C HIS A 108 1.77 -4.79 -10.73
N ARG A 109 2.38 -3.92 -9.89
CA ARG A 109 2.91 -4.23 -8.53
C ARG A 109 2.22 -3.41 -7.44
N SER A 110 0.91 -3.25 -7.54
CA SER A 110 0.16 -2.26 -6.74
C SER A 110 -0.52 -2.84 -5.51
N HIS A 111 -0.20 -4.09 -5.13
CA HIS A 111 -0.79 -4.72 -3.95
C HIS A 111 -0.56 -3.87 -2.69
N GLY A 112 0.69 -3.44 -2.48
CA GLY A 112 1.05 -2.58 -1.36
C GLY A 112 0.37 -1.20 -1.41
N GLU A 113 0.04 -0.68 -2.59
CA GLU A 113 -0.62 0.63 -2.72
C GLU A 113 -2.06 0.60 -2.20
N VAL A 114 -2.78 -0.50 -2.44
CA VAL A 114 -4.15 -0.68 -1.91
C VAL A 114 -4.12 -0.66 -0.38
N PHE A 115 -3.20 -1.41 0.24
CA PHE A 115 -3.04 -1.41 1.69
C PHE A 115 -2.62 -0.04 2.22
N ALA A 116 -1.55 0.54 1.67
CA ALA A 116 -1.03 1.82 2.12
C ALA A 116 -2.08 2.93 2.06
N LYS A 117 -2.86 3.00 0.97
CA LYS A 117 -3.93 3.99 0.84
C LYS A 117 -5.04 3.75 1.86
N CYS A 118 -5.50 2.51 2.01
CA CYS A 118 -6.55 2.20 2.97
C CYS A 118 -6.09 2.43 4.42
N PHE A 119 -4.83 2.15 4.77
CA PHE A 119 -4.30 2.48 6.09
C PHE A 119 -4.26 3.99 6.36
N SER A 120 -3.81 4.81 5.39
CA SER A 120 -3.88 6.28 5.52
C SER A 120 -5.31 6.75 5.75
N VAL A 121 -6.26 6.21 4.99
CA VAL A 121 -7.69 6.54 5.12
C VAL A 121 -8.25 6.13 6.49
N ILE A 122 -7.84 4.98 7.04
CA ILE A 122 -8.23 4.54 8.39
C ILE A 122 -7.70 5.50 9.46
N ASP A 123 -6.49 6.04 9.25
CA ASP A 123 -5.89 6.98 10.19
C ASP A 123 -6.55 8.37 10.12
N GLU A 124 -6.93 8.83 8.93
CA GLU A 124 -7.49 10.16 8.68
C GLU A 124 -9.00 10.27 8.92
N LEU A 125 -9.78 9.21 8.63
CA LEU A 125 -11.23 9.27 8.77
C LEU A 125 -11.68 9.16 10.23
N GLU A 126 -12.78 9.87 10.51
CA GLU A 126 -13.52 9.76 11.75
C GLU A 126 -14.17 8.37 11.89
N GLU A 127 -14.20 7.84 13.12
CA GLU A 127 -14.68 6.48 13.38
C GLU A 127 -16.12 6.24 12.90
N LYS A 128 -16.99 7.26 12.99
CA LYS A 128 -18.38 7.17 12.52
C LYS A 128 -18.47 6.97 11.00
N GLU A 129 -17.65 7.69 10.24
CA GLU A 129 -17.63 7.57 8.78
C GLU A 129 -16.95 6.26 8.35
N LEU A 130 -15.90 5.81 9.05
CA LEU A 130 -15.31 4.48 8.84
C LEU A 130 -16.34 3.38 9.01
N LEU A 131 -17.10 3.40 10.11
CA LEU A 131 -18.11 2.39 10.39
C LEU A 131 -19.23 2.41 9.33
N LYS A 132 -19.66 3.59 8.90
CA LYS A 132 -20.66 3.76 7.84
C LYS A 132 -20.14 3.20 6.51
N LEU A 133 -18.88 3.48 6.15
CA LEU A 133 -18.25 2.95 4.94
C LEU A 133 -18.21 1.42 4.97
N MET A 134 -17.69 0.83 6.05
CA MET A 134 -17.61 -0.63 6.21
C MET A 134 -18.99 -1.31 6.17
N LYS A 135 -20.03 -0.70 6.76
CA LYS A 135 -21.41 -1.21 6.70
C LYS A 135 -22.02 -1.12 5.30
N SER A 136 -21.67 -0.08 4.53
CA SER A 136 -22.18 0.12 3.17
C SER A 136 -21.51 -0.81 2.15
N TYR A 137 -20.21 -1.05 2.30
CA TYR A 137 -19.44 -1.86 1.37
C TYR A 137 -19.91 -3.32 1.39
N MET A 138 -20.34 -3.84 0.22
CA MET A 138 -20.90 -5.20 0.09
C MET A 138 -21.97 -5.51 1.15
N ASN A 139 -22.81 -4.53 1.49
CA ASN A 139 -23.86 -4.65 2.51
C ASN A 139 -23.33 -5.13 3.89
N GLY A 140 -22.07 -4.79 4.21
CA GLY A 140 -21.41 -5.13 5.46
C GLY A 140 -21.05 -6.61 5.59
N ALA A 141 -21.05 -7.38 4.50
CA ALA A 141 -20.75 -8.82 4.56
C ALA A 141 -19.37 -9.11 5.16
N CYS A 142 -18.34 -8.35 4.74
CA CYS A 142 -16.99 -8.44 5.30
C CYS A 142 -16.97 -8.05 6.79
N LEU A 143 -17.59 -6.92 7.13
CA LEU A 143 -17.66 -6.42 8.51
C LEU A 143 -18.28 -7.44 9.47
N LYS A 144 -19.37 -8.10 9.06
CA LYS A 144 -20.07 -9.14 9.85
C LYS A 144 -19.20 -10.35 10.18
N VAL A 145 -18.15 -10.62 9.42
CA VAL A 145 -17.22 -11.70 9.72
C VAL A 145 -16.25 -11.25 10.81
N VAL A 146 -15.58 -10.11 10.59
CA VAL A 146 -14.51 -9.64 11.47
C VAL A 146 -15.03 -9.10 12.80
N GLU A 147 -16.25 -8.53 12.86
CA GLU A 147 -16.79 -7.92 14.08
C GLU A 147 -17.11 -8.93 15.19
N LYS A 148 -17.30 -10.21 14.86
CA LYS A 148 -17.70 -11.25 15.83
C LYS A 148 -16.64 -11.51 16.90
N GLU A 149 -15.37 -11.48 16.51
CA GLU A 149 -14.24 -11.81 17.38
C GLU A 149 -13.41 -10.57 17.74
N HIS A 150 -13.76 -9.40 17.22
CA HIS A 150 -13.01 -8.17 17.42
C HIS A 150 -13.21 -7.59 18.83
N LYS A 151 -12.10 -7.18 19.48
CA LYS A 151 -12.10 -6.63 20.85
C LYS A 151 -11.50 -5.23 20.95
N GLY A 152 -11.03 -4.66 19.83
CA GLY A 152 -10.36 -3.36 19.78
C GLY A 152 -11.31 -2.20 19.49
N ASN A 153 -10.70 -1.07 19.08
CA ASN A 153 -11.41 0.14 18.68
C ASN A 153 -11.84 0.08 17.20
N ILE A 154 -12.56 1.11 16.74
CA ILE A 154 -13.10 1.13 15.38
C ILE A 154 -11.98 1.16 14.32
N LYS A 155 -10.84 1.81 14.61
CA LYS A 155 -9.70 1.83 13.69
C LYS A 155 -9.05 0.45 13.54
N SER A 156 -8.86 -0.29 14.64
CA SER A 156 -8.37 -1.67 14.57
C SER A 156 -9.38 -2.59 13.88
N LEU A 157 -10.68 -2.39 14.09
CA LEU A 157 -11.72 -3.13 13.36
C LEU A 157 -11.65 -2.86 11.85
N ALA A 158 -11.37 -1.62 11.47
CA ALA A 158 -11.20 -1.25 10.07
C ALA A 158 -9.94 -1.88 9.43
N GLN A 159 -8.87 -2.07 10.21
CA GLN A 159 -7.69 -2.81 9.75
C GLN A 159 -8.03 -4.29 9.53
N ASP A 160 -8.75 -4.94 10.44
CA ASP A 160 -9.20 -6.32 10.28
C ASP A 160 -10.12 -6.47 9.06
N PHE A 161 -11.06 -5.54 8.89
CA PHE A 161 -11.95 -5.47 7.72
C PHE A 161 -11.16 -5.36 6.41
N LEU A 162 -10.12 -4.52 6.38
CA LEU A 162 -9.27 -4.36 5.21
C LEU A 162 -8.50 -5.64 4.91
N LEU A 163 -7.82 -6.21 5.91
CA LEU A 163 -7.01 -7.41 5.76
C LEU A 163 -7.85 -8.59 5.27
N TYR A 164 -8.98 -8.85 5.94
CA TYR A 164 -9.91 -9.89 5.53
C TYR A 164 -10.47 -9.66 4.12
N GLY A 165 -10.88 -8.42 3.81
CA GLY A 165 -11.47 -8.08 2.52
C GLY A 165 -10.49 -8.17 1.34
N VAL A 166 -9.21 -7.84 1.55
CA VAL A 166 -8.18 -7.97 0.52
C VAL A 166 -7.79 -9.44 0.34
N GLN A 167 -7.62 -10.19 1.42
CA GLN A 167 -7.34 -11.63 1.36
C GLN A 167 -8.46 -12.40 0.63
N GLY A 168 -9.73 -12.09 0.93
CA GLY A 168 -10.88 -12.72 0.27
C GLY A 168 -10.94 -12.49 -1.24
N ARG A 169 -10.32 -11.44 -1.77
CA ARG A 169 -10.23 -11.17 -3.22
C ARG A 169 -9.09 -11.90 -3.93
N ILE A 170 -8.08 -12.31 -3.19
CA ILE A 170 -7.04 -13.21 -3.70
C ILE A 170 -7.55 -14.65 -3.67
N GLN A 171 -8.42 -14.96 -2.72
CA GLN A 171 -8.89 -16.31 -2.50
C GLN A 171 -10.00 -16.76 -3.47
N ALA A 172 -10.62 -15.83 -4.19
CA ALA A 172 -11.72 -16.04 -5.13
C ALA A 172 -11.24 -16.13 -6.59
#